data_AF-A0A2V2DSC2-F1
#
_entry.id   AF-A0A2V2DSC2-F1
#
_cell.length_a   1.000
_cell.length_b   1.000
_cell.length_c   1.000
_cell.angle_alpha   90.00
_cell.angle_beta   90.00
_cell.angle_gamma   90.00
#
_symmetry.space_group_name_H-M   'P 1'
#
loop_
_entity.id
_entity.type
_entity.pdbx_description
1 polymer ?
#
loop_
_entity_poly.entity_id
_entity_poly.type
_entity_poly.pdbx_seq_one_letter_code
_entity_poly.pdbx_strand_id
1 'polypeptide(L)'
;TMLTVEADGKKITTVEGLVDDNGQLDPLQQAFIDHYAFQCGYCTPGIIMAAKGLLLKNPHPTREEIGEALAGNFCRCISQYHVFDAVEAIAQGGGAENE
;
A
#
# COMPACT_ATOMS: atom_id res chain seq x y z
N THR A 1 -11.45 -7.16 12.70
CA THR A 1 -12.34 -6.04 13.04
C THR A 1 -11.83 -5.38 14.30
N MET A 2 -11.98 -4.06 14.41
CA MET A 2 -11.61 -3.27 15.59
C MET A 2 -12.83 -2.46 16.02
N LEU A 3 -13.08 -2.36 17.32
CA LEU A 3 -14.10 -1.51 17.93
C LEU A 3 -13.53 -0.12 18.19
N THR A 4 -14.38 0.91 18.16
CA THR A 4 -13.96 2.30 18.35
C THR A 4 -13.26 2.53 19.70
N VAL A 5 -13.68 1.83 20.75
CA VAL A 5 -13.05 1.89 22.08
C VAL A 5 -11.61 1.37 22.08
N GLU A 6 -11.26 0.44 21.20
CA GLU A 6 -9.90 -0.10 21.08
C GLU A 6 -8.95 0.86 20.36
N ALA A 7 -9.49 1.90 19.73
CA ALA A 7 -8.73 2.96 19.05
C ALA A 7 -8.48 4.18 19.94
N ASP A 8 -9.00 4.21 21.16
CA ASP A 8 -8.83 5.36 22.07
C ASP A 8 -7.34 5.67 22.31
N GLY A 9 -6.98 6.96 22.20
CA GLY A 9 -5.61 7.44 22.29
C GLY A 9 -4.67 7.05 21.14
N LYS A 10 -5.11 6.33 20.11
CA LYS A 10 -4.26 5.92 18.96
C LYS A 10 -4.36 6.92 17.80
N LYS A 11 -3.24 7.08 17.08
CA LYS A 11 -3.23 7.77 15.78
C LYS A 11 -3.68 6.80 14.68
N ILE A 12 -4.78 7.12 14.02
CA ILE A 12 -5.31 6.35 12.88
C ILE A 12 -4.91 7.06 11.58
N THR A 13 -4.41 6.29 10.62
CA THR A 13 -4.06 6.77 9.28
C THR A 13 -4.88 5.97 8.26
N THR A 14 -5.54 6.67 7.35
CA THR A 14 -6.27 6.09 6.21
C THR A 14 -5.50 6.36 4.92
N VAL A 15 -6.02 5.89 3.78
CA VAL A 15 -5.35 6.05 2.47
C VAL A 15 -5.14 7.53 2.12
N GLU A 16 -6.06 8.40 2.50
CA GLU A 16 -6.00 9.85 2.26
C GLU A 16 -4.91 10.50 3.12
N GLY A 17 -4.66 9.95 4.31
CA GLY A 17 -3.63 10.44 5.22
C GLY A 17 -2.19 10.05 4.83
N LEU A 18 -2.00 9.37 3.70
CA LEU A 18 -0.68 9.08 3.14
C LEU A 18 -0.15 10.22 2.26
N VAL A 19 -1.02 11.08 1.76
CA VAL A 19 -0.64 12.27 0.97
C VAL A 19 -0.04 13.30 1.92
N ASP A 20 1.07 13.92 1.52
CA ASP A 20 1.72 14.96 2.33
C ASP A 20 0.96 16.30 2.32
N ASP A 21 1.43 17.25 3.12
CA ASP A 21 0.81 18.58 3.23
C ASP A 21 0.87 19.41 1.93
N ASN A 22 1.75 19.05 0.99
CA ASN A 22 1.87 19.68 -0.33
C ASN A 22 0.97 19.00 -1.38
N GLY A 23 0.27 17.93 -1.02
CA GLY A 23 -0.55 17.13 -1.93
C GLY A 23 0.25 16.08 -2.71
N GLN A 24 1.51 15.82 -2.34
CA GLN A 24 2.33 14.79 -2.96
C GLN A 24 1.89 13.41 -2.50
N LEU A 25 1.68 12.51 -3.47
CA LEU A 25 1.32 11.13 -3.20
C LEU A 25 2.45 10.40 -2.47
N ASP A 26 2.08 9.48 -1.60
CA ASP A 26 3.05 8.52 -1.05
C ASP A 26 3.69 7.72 -2.20
N PRO A 27 5.00 7.39 -2.12
CA PRO A 27 5.66 6.61 -3.16
C PRO A 27 4.91 5.32 -3.53
N LEU A 28 4.24 4.68 -2.56
CA LEU A 28 3.43 3.49 -2.83
C LEU A 28 2.17 3.82 -3.65
N GLN A 29 1.51 4.95 -3.39
CA GLN A 29 0.37 5.40 -4.19
C GLN A 29 0.81 5.72 -5.63
N GLN A 30 1.98 6.36 -5.79
CA GLN A 30 2.55 6.63 -7.11
C GLN A 30 2.92 5.34 -7.85
N ALA A 31 3.55 4.37 -7.19
CA ALA A 31 3.87 3.08 -7.80
C ALA A 31 2.61 2.34 -8.30
N PHE A 32 1.49 2.46 -7.59
CA PHE A 32 0.23 1.88 -8.07
C PHE A 32 -0.26 2.53 -9.38
N ILE A 33 0.04 3.81 -9.60
CA ILE A 33 -0.23 4.52 -10.85
C ILE A 33 0.73 4.04 -11.94
N ASP A 34 2.03 4.06 -11.66
CA ASP A 34 3.07 3.75 -12.64
C ASP A 34 2.97 2.31 -13.16
N HIS A 35 2.55 1.37 -12.30
CA HIS A 35 2.38 -0.05 -12.63
C HIS A 35 0.95 -0.43 -13.04
N TYR A 36 0.02 0.53 -13.18
CA TYR A 36 -1.39 0.24 -13.49
C TYR A 36 -2.00 -0.79 -12.53
N ALA A 37 -1.69 -0.67 -11.24
CA ALA A 37 -2.10 -1.60 -10.17
C ALA A 37 -3.55 -1.37 -9.70
N PHE A 38 -4.42 -0.89 -10.57
CA PHE A 38 -5.84 -0.70 -10.33
C PHE A 38 -6.66 -0.76 -11.63
N GLN A 39 -7.96 -0.99 -11.49
CA GLN A 39 -8.95 -0.85 -12.56
C GLN A 39 -10.17 -0.10 -12.00
N CYS A 40 -11.15 -0.83 -11.42
CA CYS A 40 -12.33 -0.19 -10.80
C CYS A 40 -12.01 0.63 -9.54
N GLY A 41 -10.82 0.45 -8.96
CA GLY A 41 -10.32 1.22 -7.80
C GLY A 41 -10.91 0.83 -6.44
N TYR A 42 -11.98 0.05 -6.38
CA TYR A 42 -12.70 -0.21 -5.12
C TYR A 42 -11.84 -0.89 -4.04
N CYS A 43 -11.02 -1.88 -4.42
CA CYS A 43 -10.14 -2.58 -3.48
C CYS A 43 -8.82 -1.83 -3.21
N THR A 44 -8.49 -0.82 -4.01
CA THR A 44 -7.18 -0.16 -4.00
C THR A 44 -6.82 0.46 -2.64
N PRO A 45 -7.72 1.18 -1.93
CA PRO A 45 -7.41 1.71 -0.62
C PRO A 45 -6.97 0.65 0.40
N GLY A 46 -7.68 -0.48 0.46
CA GLY A 46 -7.38 -1.57 1.39
C GLY A 46 -6.03 -2.22 1.11
N ILE A 47 -5.74 -2.48 -0.17
CA ILE A 47 -4.47 -3.05 -0.62
C ILE A 47 -3.30 -2.11 -0.30
N ILE A 48 -3.43 -0.80 -0.60
CA ILE A 48 -2.37 0.19 -0.31
C ILE A 48 -2.07 0.22 1.19
N MET A 49 -3.10 0.25 2.04
CA MET A 49 -2.89 0.28 3.50
C MET A 49 -2.25 -1.00 4.03
N ALA A 50 -2.62 -2.17 3.48
CA ALA A 50 -2.00 -3.44 3.83
C ALA A 50 -0.52 -3.49 3.42
N ALA A 51 -0.21 -3.10 2.18
CA ALA A 51 1.16 -3.02 1.67
C ALA A 51 2.01 -1.99 2.44
N LYS A 52 1.47 -0.81 2.75
CA LYS A 52 2.15 0.20 3.58
C LYS A 52 2.46 -0.37 4.97
N GLY A 53 1.50 -1.07 5.58
CA GLY A 53 1.68 -1.74 6.87
C GLY A 53 2.78 -2.81 6.85
N LEU A 54 2.93 -3.54 5.74
CA LEU A 54 4.05 -4.46 5.52
C LEU A 54 5.38 -3.69 5.39
N LEU A 55 5.45 -2.72 4.48
CA LEU A 55 6.68 -1.97 4.17
C LEU A 55 7.22 -1.17 5.36
N LEU A 56 6.34 -0.70 6.26
CA LEU A 56 6.75 -0.05 7.51
C LEU A 56 7.43 -1.02 8.50
N LYS A 57 7.09 -2.31 8.45
CA LYS A 57 7.66 -3.34 9.33
C LYS A 57 8.87 -4.04 8.72
N ASN A 58 8.80 -4.30 7.42
CA ASN A 58 9.85 -4.90 6.62
C ASN A 58 9.97 -4.09 5.32
N PRO A 59 10.96 -3.20 5.18
CA PRO A 59 11.16 -2.40 3.96
C PRO A 59 11.60 -3.22 2.74
N HIS A 60 12.09 -4.45 2.94
CA HIS A 60 12.57 -5.34 1.87
C HIS A 60 11.88 -6.71 1.96
N PRO A 61 10.54 -6.78 1.86
CA PRO A 61 9.83 -8.04 1.94
C PRO A 61 10.08 -8.87 0.68
N THR A 62 10.11 -10.18 0.86
CA THR A 62 10.07 -11.13 -0.24
C THR A 62 8.68 -11.14 -0.89
N ARG A 63 8.60 -11.63 -2.13
CA ARG A 63 7.32 -11.77 -2.84
C ARG A 63 6.30 -12.62 -2.08
N GLU A 64 6.77 -13.63 -1.35
CA GLU A 64 5.91 -14.47 -0.50
C GLU A 64 5.31 -13.68 0.67
N GLU A 65 6.12 -12.87 1.37
CA GLU A 65 5.64 -12.00 2.44
C GLU A 65 4.65 -10.93 1.94
N ILE A 66 4.86 -10.41 0.72
CA ILE A 66 3.89 -9.53 0.05
C ILE A 66 2.56 -10.27 -0.15
N GLY A 67 2.61 -11.52 -0.62
CA GLY A 67 1.43 -12.35 -0.82
C GLY A 67 0.65 -12.60 0.47
N GLU A 68 1.34 -12.94 1.55
CA GLU A 68 0.72 -13.17 2.86
C GLU A 68 0.08 -11.89 3.41
N ALA A 69 0.77 -10.75 3.32
CA ALA A 69 0.23 -9.47 3.78
C ALA A 69 -1.03 -9.04 3.01
N LEU A 70 -1.13 -9.43 1.74
CA LEU A 70 -2.25 -9.09 0.86
C LEU A 70 -3.35 -10.15 0.80
N ALA A 71 -3.18 -11.33 1.41
CA ALA A 71 -4.10 -12.46 1.31
C ALA A 71 -5.55 -12.13 1.75
N GLY A 72 -5.73 -11.14 2.63
CA GLY A 72 -7.04 -10.65 3.07
C GLY A 72 -7.70 -9.62 2.14
N ASN A 73 -7.04 -9.20 1.05
CA ASN A 73 -7.53 -8.17 0.14
C ASN A 73 -7.92 -8.77 -1.21
N PHE A 74 -9.22 -8.70 -1.54
CA PHE A 74 -9.75 -9.30 -2.75
C PHE A 74 -9.96 -8.27 -3.87
N CYS A 75 -9.48 -8.59 -5.07
CA CYS A 75 -9.69 -7.79 -6.27
C CYS A 75 -10.51 -8.58 -7.31
N ARG A 76 -11.65 -8.04 -7.75
CA ARG A 76 -12.49 -8.68 -8.78
C ARG A 76 -12.05 -8.35 -10.21
N CYS A 77 -11.36 -7.23 -10.39
CA CYS A 77 -10.82 -6.79 -11.67
C CYS A 77 -9.50 -7.47 -12.06
N ILE A 78 -8.91 -8.26 -11.15
CA ILE A 78 -7.71 -9.06 -11.41
C ILE A 78 -6.44 -8.17 -11.58
N SER A 79 -6.44 -6.95 -11.03
CA SER A 79 -5.23 -6.10 -10.98
C SER A 79 -4.15 -6.61 -10.01
N GLN A 80 -4.41 -7.68 -9.24
CA GLN A 80 -3.49 -8.12 -8.18
C GLN A 80 -2.07 -8.42 -8.68
N TYR A 81 -1.89 -8.87 -9.93
CA TYR A 81 -0.55 -9.15 -10.45
C TYR A 81 0.32 -7.90 -10.49
N HIS A 82 -0.25 -6.78 -10.95
CA HIS A 82 0.42 -5.49 -11.02
C HIS A 82 0.64 -4.87 -9.63
N VAL A 83 -0.19 -5.24 -8.65
CA VAL A 83 0.01 -4.83 -7.25
C VAL A 83 1.32 -5.39 -6.70
N PHE A 84 1.65 -6.66 -6.98
CA PHE A 84 2.94 -7.22 -6.54
C PHE A 84 4.09 -6.42 -7.12
N ASP A 85 4.04 -6.11 -8.42
CA ASP A 85 5.10 -5.39 -9.10
C ASP A 85 5.26 -3.96 -8.54
N ALA A 86 4.16 -3.27 -8.22
CA ALA A 86 4.18 -1.95 -7.57
C ALA A 86 4.81 -1.98 -6.18
N VAL A 87 4.47 -2.99 -5.36
CA VAL A 87 5.03 -3.13 -4.00
C VAL A 87 6.51 -3.51 -4.05
N GLU A 88 6.89 -4.39 -4.98
CA GLU A 88 8.29 -4.78 -5.20
C GLU A 88 9.15 -3.61 -5.67
N ALA A 89 8.63 -2.73 -6.53
CA ALA A 89 9.33 -1.52 -6.96
C ALA A 89 9.72 -0.63 -5.77
N ILE A 90 8.83 -0.48 -4.78
CA ILE A 90 9.12 0.25 -3.55
C ILE A 90 10.09 -0.51 -2.64
N ALA A 91 9.91 -1.83 -2.51
CA ALA A 91 10.77 -2.68 -1.69
C ALA A 91 12.22 -2.73 -2.18
N GLN A 92 12.42 -2.68 -3.50
CA GLN A 92 13.75 -2.72 -4.13
C GLN A 92 14.33 -1.31 -4.30
N GLY A 93 13.47 -0.29 -4.40
CA GLY A 93 13.81 1.10 -4.65
C GLY A 93 13.95 1.98 -3.41
N GLY A 94 14.41 1.44 -2.27
CA GLY A 94 14.70 2.21 -1.03
C GLY A 94 15.76 3.33 -1.15
N GLY A 95 16.00 3.84 -2.35
CA GLY A 95 16.85 4.98 -2.68
C GLY A 95 16.50 5.53 -4.06
N ALA A 96 15.31 6.13 -4.22
CA ALA A 96 15.13 7.17 -5.22
C ALA A 96 15.08 8.50 -4.45
N GLU A 97 16.26 9.09 -4.29
CA GLU A 97 16.44 10.47 -3.86
C GLU A 97 15.68 11.41 -4.80
N ASN A 98 15.15 12.47 -4.18
CA ASN A 98 14.67 13.70 -4.79
C ASN A 98 15.18 13.99 -6.21
N GLU A 99 14.26 14.25 -7.13
CA GLU A 99 14.49 15.10 -8.31
C GLU A 99 13.48 16.25 -8.31
#